data_AF-A0A2J7YPX0-F1
#
_entry.id   AF-A0A2J7YPX0-F1
#
_cell.length_a   1.000
_cell.length_b   1.000
_cell.length_c   1.000
_cell.angle_alpha   90.00
_cell.angle_beta   90.00
_cell.angle_gamma   90.00
#
_symmetry.space_group_name_H-M   'P 1'
#
loop_
_entity.id
_entity.type
_entity.pdbx_description
1 polymer ?
#
loop_
_entity_poly.entity_id
_entity_poly.type
_entity_poly.pdbx_seq_one_letter_code
_entity_poly.pdbx_strand_id
1 'polypeptide(L)'
;MESGLKAGTRTVIWTDSRDEITAEPLTPMEASIEAGALATVAALAFAGIAFGAGTFAWWRLDRRRIDQWGTGWDLVGPRWGHRTG
;
A
#
# COMPACT_ATOMS: atom_id res chain seq x y z
N MET A 1 -51.05 -11.69 -10.85
CA MET A 1 -49.68 -11.43 -11.32
C MET A 1 -49.11 -12.77 -11.74
N GLU A 2 -49.15 -13.07 -13.04
CA GLU A 2 -48.56 -14.29 -13.59
C GLU A 2 -47.05 -14.12 -13.69
N SER A 3 -46.33 -14.56 -12.67
CA SER A 3 -44.89 -14.79 -12.76
C SER A 3 -44.67 -16.21 -13.26
N GLY A 4 -44.65 -16.40 -14.58
CA GLY A 4 -44.46 -17.72 -15.15
C GLY A 4 -43.93 -17.64 -16.58
N LEU A 5 -42.62 -17.80 -16.73
CA LEU A 5 -42.02 -18.19 -18.01
C LEU A 5 -42.80 -19.38 -18.58
N LYS A 6 -43.12 -19.32 -19.88
CA LYS A 6 -43.86 -20.38 -20.57
C LYS A 6 -43.13 -21.72 -20.36
N ALA A 7 -43.86 -22.78 -20.03
CA ALA A 7 -43.26 -24.11 -19.87
C ALA A 7 -42.46 -24.48 -21.13
N GLY A 8 -41.18 -24.84 -20.94
CA GLY A 8 -40.23 -25.08 -22.03
C GLY A 8 -39.34 -23.89 -22.40
N THR A 9 -39.42 -22.75 -21.70
CA THR A 9 -38.48 -21.63 -21.93
C THR A 9 -37.10 -21.97 -21.39
N ARG A 10 -36.06 -21.80 -22.21
CA ARG A 10 -34.66 -22.01 -21.81
C ARG A 10 -34.18 -20.85 -20.95
N THR A 11 -33.81 -21.12 -19.70
CA THR A 11 -33.22 -20.15 -18.77
C THR A 11 -31.78 -20.55 -18.47
N VAL A 12 -30.87 -19.57 -18.52
CA VAL A 12 -29.48 -19.75 -18.09
C VAL A 12 -29.43 -19.54 -16.58
N ILE A 13 -28.92 -20.53 -15.86
CA ILE A 13 -28.63 -20.44 -14.43
C ILE A 13 -27.12 -20.57 -14.23
N TRP A 14 -26.60 -19.89 -13.22
CA TRP A 14 -25.20 -19.97 -12.85
C TRP A 14 -25.05 -20.92 -11.66
N THR A 15 -24.12 -21.87 -11.75
CA THR A 15 -23.80 -22.81 -10.68
C THR A 15 -22.31 -22.78 -10.36
N ASP A 16 -21.97 -22.90 -9.08
CA ASP A 16 -20.60 -23.09 -8.60
C ASP A 16 -20.09 -24.50 -8.95
N SER A 17 -18.78 -24.71 -8.85
CA SER A 17 -18.07 -26.00 -8.80
C SER A 17 -18.67 -27.05 -7.86
N ARG A 18 -19.50 -26.63 -6.89
CA ARG A 18 -20.26 -27.48 -5.96
C ARG A 18 -21.73 -27.70 -6.35
N ASP A 19 -22.10 -27.29 -7.57
CA ASP A 19 -23.47 -27.39 -8.11
C ASP A 19 -24.51 -26.53 -7.36
N GLU A 20 -24.04 -25.53 -6.61
CA GLU A 20 -24.89 -24.58 -5.89
C GLU A 20 -25.25 -23.40 -6.80
N ILE A 21 -26.52 -22.99 -6.84
CA ILE A 21 -26.97 -21.89 -7.69
C ILE A 21 -26.46 -20.57 -7.12
N THR A 22 -25.66 -19.84 -7.90
CA THR A 22 -25.06 -18.57 -7.48
C THR A 22 -25.60 -17.40 -8.29
N ALA A 23 -25.30 -16.19 -7.81
CA ALA A 23 -25.48 -14.99 -8.61
C ALA A 23 -24.62 -15.05 -9.88
N GLU A 24 -24.97 -14.23 -10.88
CA GLU A 24 -24.21 -14.11 -12.11
C GLU A 24 -22.74 -13.74 -11.80
N PRO A 25 -21.77 -14.53 -12.29
CA PRO A 25 -20.37 -14.23 -12.08
C PRO A 25 -20.03 -12.90 -12.74
N LEU A 26 -19.21 -12.10 -12.07
CA LEU A 26 -18.67 -10.86 -12.61
C LEU A 26 -18.06 -11.12 -13.98
N THR A 27 -18.33 -10.22 -14.92
CA THR A 27 -17.71 -10.33 -16.24
C THR A 27 -16.18 -10.21 -16.09
N PRO A 28 -15.39 -10.85 -16.97
CA PRO A 28 -13.92 -10.77 -16.90
C PRO A 28 -13.40 -9.33 -16.88
N MET A 29 -14.11 -8.41 -17.54
CA MET A 29 -13.80 -6.99 -17.55
C MET A 29 -13.96 -6.37 -16.15
N GLU A 30 -15.12 -6.56 -15.50
CA GLU A 30 -15.37 -6.04 -14.15
C GLU A 30 -14.37 -6.58 -13.13
N ALA A 31 -14.10 -7.89 -13.17
CA ALA A 31 -13.12 -8.53 -12.29
C ALA A 31 -11.71 -7.92 -12.49
N SER A 32 -11.31 -7.63 -13.73
CA SER A 32 -10.01 -7.01 -14.00
C SER A 32 -9.92 -5.56 -13.52
N ILE A 33 -11.01 -4.80 -13.59
CA ILE A 33 -11.08 -3.41 -13.11
C ILE A 33 -10.96 -3.38 -11.59
N GLU A 34 -11.71 -4.23 -10.88
CA GLU A 34 -11.63 -4.34 -9.41
C GLU A 34 -10.25 -4.77 -8.95
N ALA A 35 -9.70 -5.82 -9.57
CA ALA A 35 -8.35 -6.30 -9.26
C ALA A 35 -7.30 -5.21 -9.52
N GLY A 36 -7.40 -4.49 -10.64
CA GLY A 36 -6.50 -3.39 -10.98
C GLY A 36 -6.57 -2.23 -9.98
N ALA A 37 -7.77 -1.86 -9.53
CA ALA A 37 -7.96 -0.82 -8.53
C ALA A 37 -7.33 -1.20 -7.18
N LEU A 38 -7.62 -2.40 -6.69
CA LEU A 38 -7.06 -2.91 -5.43
C LEU A 38 -5.53 -3.05 -5.49
N ALA A 39 -5.00 -3.58 -6.60
CA ALA A 39 -3.57 -3.72 -6.80
C ALA A 39 -2.86 -2.36 -6.82
N THR A 40 -3.47 -1.35 -7.45
CA THR A 40 -2.92 0.01 -7.50
C THR A 40 -2.85 0.62 -6.09
N VAL A 41 -3.93 0.52 -5.31
CA VAL A 41 -3.96 1.02 -3.93
C VAL A 41 -2.90 0.30 -3.07
N ALA A 42 -2.82 -1.03 -3.18
CA ALA A 42 -1.83 -1.82 -2.44
C ALA A 42 -0.39 -1.42 -2.81
N ALA A 43 -0.10 -1.22 -4.09
CA ALA A 43 1.22 -0.80 -4.56
C ALA A 43 1.59 0.59 -4.04
N LEU A 44 0.67 1.55 -4.10
CA LEU A 44 0.88 2.90 -3.57
C LEU A 44 1.12 2.89 -2.06
N ALA A 45 0.33 2.13 -1.30
CA ALA A 45 0.50 1.99 0.14
C ALA A 45 1.87 1.39 0.49
N PHE A 46 2.26 0.31 -0.20
CA PHE A 46 3.55 -0.33 0.00
C PHE A 46 4.72 0.61 -0.31
N ALA A 47 4.66 1.30 -1.46
CA ALA A 47 5.67 2.29 -1.83
C ALA A 47 5.75 3.40 -0.78
N GLY A 48 4.63 3.98 -0.36
CA GLY A 48 4.57 5.01 0.66
C GLY A 48 5.21 4.57 1.97
N ILE A 49 4.93 3.35 2.43
CA ILE A 49 5.54 2.77 3.64
C ILE A 49 7.05 2.59 3.47
N ALA A 50 7.49 2.01 2.35
CA ALA A 50 8.91 1.76 2.09
C ALA A 50 9.71 3.07 2.03
N PHE A 51 9.23 4.06 1.28
CA PHE A 51 9.84 5.39 1.20
C PHE A 51 9.80 6.12 2.54
N GLY A 52 8.66 6.09 3.25
CA GLY A 52 8.52 6.70 4.57
C GLY A 52 9.46 6.10 5.61
N ALA A 53 9.55 4.77 5.67
CA ALA A 53 10.46 4.07 6.58
C ALA A 53 11.93 4.36 6.25
N GLY A 54 12.29 4.34 4.96
CA GLY A 54 13.66 4.63 4.51
C GLY A 54 14.09 6.06 4.83
N THR A 55 13.25 7.05 4.48
CA THR A 55 13.51 8.47 4.78
C THR A 55 13.55 8.75 6.27
N PHE A 56 12.65 8.16 7.06
CA PHE A 56 12.67 8.30 8.52
C PHE A 56 13.92 7.68 9.14
N ALA A 57 14.32 6.49 8.68
CA ALA A 57 15.54 5.85 9.14
C ALA A 57 16.78 6.69 8.81
N TRP A 58 16.87 7.19 7.57
CA TRP A 58 17.96 8.08 7.14
C TRP A 58 18.02 9.36 8.00
N TRP A 59 16.89 10.05 8.17
CA TRP A 59 16.81 11.26 9.00
C TRP A 59 17.18 10.98 10.45
N ARG A 60 16.75 9.85 11.02
CA ARG A 60 17.08 9.48 12.40
C ARG A 60 18.56 9.16 12.58
N LEU A 61 19.18 8.51 11.60
CA LEU A 61 20.63 8.25 11.60
C LEU A 61 21.42 9.54 11.44
N ASP A 62 21.00 10.42 10.54
CA ASP A 62 21.63 11.71 10.33
C ASP A 62 21.56 12.58 11.59
N ARG A 63 20.39 12.67 12.21
CA ARG A 63 20.22 13.40 13.47
C ARG A 63 21.09 12.83 14.60
N ARG A 64 21.13 11.50 14.76
CA ARG A 64 22.03 10.86 15.74
C ARG A 64 23.50 11.19 15.49
N ARG A 65 23.89 11.21 14.21
CA ARG A 65 25.26 11.54 13.82
C ARG A 65 25.59 13.00 14.13
N ILE A 66 24.66 13.92 13.83
CA ILE A 66 24.80 15.35 14.16
C ILE A 66 24.88 15.54 15.67
N ASP A 67 24.04 14.86 16.46
CA ASP A 67 24.07 14.95 17.93
C ASP A 67 25.42 14.44 18.50
N GLN A 68 25.94 13.34 17.96
CA GLN A 68 27.26 12.81 18.33
C GLN A 68 28.39 13.77 17.95
N TRP A 69 28.30 14.36 16.74
CA TRP A 69 29.26 15.38 16.31
C TRP A 69 29.19 16.62 17.19
N GLY A 70 27.99 17.08 17.57
CA GLY A 70 27.80 18.20 18.49
C GLY A 70 28.50 17.97 19.83
N THR A 71 28.34 16.79 20.41
CA THR A 71 29.03 16.42 21.66
C THR A 71 30.55 16.45 21.53
N GLY A 72 31.09 15.98 20.40
CA GLY A 72 32.53 16.05 20.11
C GLY A 72 33.00 17.50 19.92
N TRP A 73 32.20 18.31 19.23
CA TRP A 73 32.44 19.73 19.02
C TRP A 73 32.43 20.53 20.32
N ASP A 74 31.57 20.22 21.29
CA ASP A 74 31.58 20.90 22.60
C ASP A 74 32.90 20.69 23.35
N LEU A 75 33.53 19.53 23.19
CA LEU A 75 34.80 19.18 23.84
C LEU A 75 36.01 19.84 23.16
N VAL A 76 36.00 19.97 21.83
CA VAL A 76 37.16 20.50 21.07
C VAL A 76 36.99 21.96 20.64
N GLY A 77 35.76 22.44 20.47
CA GLY A 77 35.41 23.80 20.02
C GLY A 77 36.08 24.91 20.83
N PRO A 78 36.11 24.84 22.18
CA PRO A 78 36.80 25.83 23.00
C PRO A 78 38.30 25.94 22.70
N ARG A 79 38.97 24.85 22.30
CA ARG A 79 40.41 24.85 21.98
C ARG A 79 40.74 25.50 20.64
N TRP A 80 39.79 25.56 19.72
CA TRP A 80 39.97 26.20 18.41
C TRP A 80 39.65 27.70 18.46
N GLY A 81 38.68 28.13 19.26
CA GLY A 81 38.34 29.55 19.44
C GLY A 81 39.47 30.42 20.01
N HIS A 82 40.39 29.83 20.79
CA HIS A 82 41.59 30.53 21.28
C HIS A 82 42.73 30.65 20.26
N ARG A 83 42.64 29.97 19.11
CA ARG A 83 43.71 29.94 18.09
C ARG A 83 43.37 30.77 16.85
N THR A 84 42.14 31.28 16.76
CA THR A 84 41.65 32.10 15.64
C THR A 84 41.42 33.57 16.02
N GLY A 85 41.97 34.02 17.16
CA GLY A 85 42.01 35.43 17.57
C GLY A 85 43.31 36.10 17.16
#